data_AF-A0A533SMX4-F1
#
_entry.id   AF-A0A533SMX4-F1
#
_cell.length_a   1.000
_cell.length_b   1.000
_cell.length_c   1.000
_cell.angle_alpha   90.00
_cell.angle_beta   90.00
_cell.angle_gamma   90.00
#
_symmetry.space_group_name_H-M   'P 1'
#
loop_
_entity.id
_entity.type
_entity.pdbx_description
1 polymer ?
#
loop_
_entity_poly.entity_id
_entity_poly.type
_entity_poly.pdbx_seq_one_letter_code
_entity_poly.pdbx_strand_id
1 'polypeptide(L)' 'MKLMPMGDYYAWYCEWCDSRNLTLWTRFEQGGVRCGACHHSFASTGQDHGTVERALAKVI' A
#
# COMPACT_ATOMS: atom_id res chain seq x y z
N MET A 1 -6.22 -0.52 1.07
CA MET A 1 -6.43 -1.01 -0.33
C MET A 1 -7.05 -2.41 -0.35
N LYS A 2 -7.83 -2.75 -1.38
CA LYS A 2 -8.37 -4.12 -1.61
C LYS A 2 -7.51 -4.87 -2.64
N LEU A 3 -7.02 -6.05 -2.28
CA LEU A 3 -6.23 -6.93 -3.16
C LEU A 3 -7.13 -7.94 -3.88
N MET A 4 -6.89 -8.17 -5.16
CA MET A 4 -7.56 -9.17 -5.99
C MET A 4 -6.51 -10.13 -6.54
N PRO A 5 -6.48 -11.41 -6.14
CA PRO A 5 -5.53 -12.38 -6.67
C PRO A 5 -5.78 -12.63 -8.16
N MET A 6 -4.71 -12.67 -8.94
CA MET A 6 -4.68 -12.90 -10.39
C MET A 6 -3.43 -13.73 -10.73
N GLY A 7 -3.50 -15.05 -10.53
CA GLY A 7 -2.35 -15.94 -10.67
C GLY A 7 -1.24 -15.55 -9.68
N ASP A 8 -0.03 -15.30 -10.20
CA ASP A 8 1.14 -14.89 -9.39
C ASP A 8 1.14 -13.40 -8.99
N TYR A 9 0.07 -12.67 -9.28
CA TYR A 9 -0.03 -11.24 -9.00
C TYR A 9 -1.23 -10.92 -8.12
N TYR A 10 -1.11 -9.84 -7.37
CA TYR A 10 -2.24 -9.10 -6.81
C TYR A 10 -2.52 -7.87 -7.68
N ALA A 11 -3.75 -7.75 -8.16
CA ALA A 11 -4.27 -6.51 -8.70
C ALA A 11 -4.87 -5.68 -7.56
N TRP A 12 -4.57 -4.38 -7.53
CA TRP A 12 -5.07 -3.47 -6.51
C TRP A 12 -5.22 -2.06 -7.07
N TYR A 13 -6.10 -1.27 -6.46
CA TYR A 13 -6.27 0.14 -6.80
C TYR A 13 -5.57 1.00 -5.77
N CYS A 14 -4.83 2.01 -6.24
CA CYS A 14 -4.18 2.97 -5.37
C CYS A 14 -5.22 3.92 -4.77
N GLU A 15 -5.32 3.98 -3.44
CA GLU A 15 -6.30 4.83 -2.74
C GLU A 15 -6.03 6.34 -2.87
N TRP A 16 -4.89 6.74 -3.43
CA TRP A 16 -4.50 8.13 -3.61
C TRP A 16 -4.75 8.69 -5.01
N CYS A 17 -4.71 7.85 -6.04
CA CYS A 17 -4.79 8.32 -7.44
C CYS A 17 -5.65 7.41 -8.33
N ASP A 18 -6.34 6.43 -7.74
CA ASP A 18 -7.23 5.46 -8.39
C ASP A 18 -6.61 4.65 -9.54
N SER A 19 -5.30 4.72 -9.74
CA SER A 19 -4.60 3.92 -10.73
C SER A 19 -4.67 2.43 -10.36
N ARG A 20 -4.93 1.59 -11.36
CA ARG A 20 -4.81 0.13 -11.22
C ARG A 20 -3.34 -0.27 -11.22
N ASN A 21 -2.94 -1.03 -10.21
CA ASN A 21 -1.61 -1.58 -10.03
C ASN A 21 -1.66 -3.12 -10.11
N LEU A 22 -0.56 -3.71 -10.57
CA LEU A 22 -0.29 -5.15 -10.54
C LEU A 22 1.04 -5.37 -9.83
N THR A 23 1.07 -6.29 -8.87
CA THR A 23 2.28 -6.55 -8.09
C THR A 23 2.40 -8.04 -7.80
N LEU A 24 3.60 -8.60 -8.00
CA LEU A 24 3.88 -10.00 -7.69
C LEU A 24 3.58 -10.32 -6.22
N TRP A 25 3.02 -11.49 -5.94
CA TRP A 25 2.70 -11.91 -4.57
C TRP A 25 3.95 -11.90 -3.67
N THR A 26 5.10 -12.33 -4.20
CA THR A 26 6.38 -12.33 -3.46
C THR A 26 6.85 -10.94 -3.05
N ARG A 27 6.55 -9.90 -3.86
CA ARG A 27 6.86 -8.50 -3.51
C ARG A 27 5.94 -7.99 -2.40
N PHE A 28 4.69 -8.43 -2.42
CA PHE A 28 3.72 -8.11 -1.38
C PHE A 28 4.13 -8.70 -0.02
N GLU A 29 4.72 -9.89 0.02
CA GLU A 29 5.21 -10.50 1.28
C GLU A 29 6.45 -9.82 1.85
N GLN A 30 7.22 -9.06 1.05
CA GLN A 30 8.44 -8.37 1.48
C GLN A 30 8.19 -7.07 2.28
N GLY A 31 6.94 -6.78 2.65
CA GLY A 31 6.61 -5.73 3.63
C GLY A 31 6.26 -4.35 3.04
N GLY A 32 6.21 -4.19 1.72
CA GLY A 32 5.69 -2.95 1.14
C GLY A 32 5.55 -2.96 -0.37
N VAL A 33 4.56 -2.20 -0.85
CA VAL A 33 4.30 -1.99 -2.28
C VAL A 33 4.24 -0.50 -2.60
N ARG A 34 4.59 -0.14 -3.83
CA ARG A 34 4.55 1.24 -4.30
C ARG A 34 3.66 1.33 -5.53
N CYS A 35 2.82 2.36 -5.58
CA CYS A 35 2.03 2.67 -6.76
C CYS A 35 2.96 3.02 -7.94
N GLY A 36 2.75 2.39 -9.09
CA GLY A 36 3.51 2.67 -10.31
C GLY A 36 3.21 4.05 -10.92
N ALA A 37 2.07 4.65 -10.60
CA ALA A 37 1.63 5.94 -11.14
C ALA A 37 2.03 7.12 -10.25
N CYS A 38 1.59 7.14 -8.98
CA CYS A 38 1.84 8.27 -8.07
C CYS A 38 3.02 8.04 -7.11
N HIS A 39 3.67 6.88 -7.17
CA HIS A 39 4.79 6.50 -6.31
C HIS A 39 4.53 6.51 -4.80
N HIS A 40 3.26 6.62 -4.39
CA HIS A 40 2.89 6.46 -2.99
C HIS A 40 3.14 5.02 -2.53
N SER A 41 3.70 4.87 -1.32
CA SER A 41 4.14 3.59 -0.77
C SER A 41 3.14 3.12 0.29
N PHE A 42 2.82 1.84 0.29
CA PHE A 42 1.88 1.19 1.19
C PHE A 42 2.58 0.05 1.90
N ALA A 43 2.44 -0.03 3.22
CA ALA A 43 2.90 -1.21 3.97
C ALA A 43 1.95 -2.38 3.69
N SER A 44 2.49 -3.55 3.33
CA SER A 44 1.69 -4.77 3.25
C SER A 44 1.55 -5.34 4.66
N THR A 45 0.31 -5.47 5.12
CA THR A 45 -0.02 -5.88 6.49
C THR A 45 0.29 -7.36 6.73
N GLY A 46 1.55 -7.64 7.01
CA GLY A 46 1.98 -8.74 7.89
C GLY A 46 2.33 -8.24 9.30
N GLN A 47 2.31 -6.92 9.52
CA GLN A 47 2.35 -6.31 10.84
C GLN A 47 1.21 -5.31 10.98
N ASP A 48 0.29 -5.61 11.89
CA ASP A 48 -0.54 -4.62 12.53
C ASP A 48 0.39 -3.59 13.18
N HIS A 49 0.51 -2.42 12.58
CA HIS A 49 0.99 -1.27 13.32
C HIS A 49 0.17 -0.06 12.90
N GLY A 50 -0.92 0.15 13.64
CA GLY A 50 -1.53 1.47 13.74
C GLY A 50 -0.47 2.48 14.14
N THR A 51 0.03 3.26 13.19
CA THR A 51 0.80 4.48 13.49
C THR A 51 0.73 5.44 12.31
N VAL A 52 -0.41 6.13 12.14
CA VAL A 52 -0.42 7.48 11.55
C VAL A 52 -1.46 8.36 12.25
N GLU A 53 -1.37 8.48 13.56
CA GLU A 53 -1.84 9.69 14.28
C GLU A 53 -0.66 10.29 15.02
N ARG A 54 0.24 10.96 14.28
CA ARG A 54 1.24 11.84 14.90
C ARG A 54 1.74 12.89 13.93
N ALA A 55 0.81 13.70 13.42
CA ALA A 55 1.15 14.94 12.74
C ALA A 55 0.01 15.97 12.84
N LEU A 56 -0.34 16.43 14.05
CA LEU A 56 -0.65 17.85 14.30
C LEU A 56 -0.84 18.13 15.80
N ALA A 57 0.23 18.54 16.46
CA ALA A 57 0.15 19.42 17.64
C ALA A 57 1.51 20.12 17.77
N LYS A 58 1.71 21.14 16.94
CA LYS A 58 2.59 22.27 17.25
C LYS A 58 1.66 23.47 17.49
N VAL A 59 2.06 24.32 18.45
CA VAL A 59 1.40 25.56 18.93
C VAL A 59 0.27 25.22 19.91
N ILE A 60 0.37 25.47 21.21
CA ILE A 60 0.67 26.72 21.92
C ILE A 60 1.58 26.46 23.12
#